data_AF-A0AAN0M849-F1
#
_entry.id   AF-A0AAN0M849-F1
#
_cell.length_a   1.000
_cell.length_b   1.000
_cell.length_c   1.000
_cell.angle_alpha   90.00
_cell.angle_beta   90.00
_cell.angle_gamma   90.00
#
_symmetry.space_group_name_H-M   'P 1'
#
loop_
_entity.id
_entity.type
_entity.pdbx_description
1 polymer ?
#
loop_
_entity_poly.entity_id
_entity_poly.type
_entity_poly.pdbx_seq_one_letter_code
_entity_poly.pdbx_strand_id
1 'polypeptide(L)'
;MLRQLISIAALVATLPAVGHAQCRIAVAGTSCVAIPQPMTPQPGPVEVGDTLERGAHSMIMNARYYGLPTVSDGWVYFRIEDEIYRVDWRSHRVLERVTDQASRNW
;
A
#
# COMPACT_ATOMS: atom_id res chain seq x y z
N MET A 1 -41.80 41.89 7.80
CA MET A 1 -40.38 41.77 7.42
C MET A 1 -39.50 41.20 8.54
N LEU A 2 -39.66 41.62 9.81
CA LEU A 2 -38.89 41.06 10.95
C LEU A 2 -39.13 39.55 11.22
N ARG A 3 -40.32 39.05 10.88
CA ARG A 3 -40.76 37.66 11.11
C ARG A 3 -40.16 36.64 10.13
N GLN A 4 -39.70 37.08 8.96
CA GLN A 4 -39.01 36.22 7.97
C GLN A 4 -37.52 36.06 8.28
N LEU A 5 -36.92 37.01 9.00
CA LEU A 5 -35.52 36.93 9.42
C LEU A 5 -35.29 35.94 10.57
N ILE A 6 -36.31 35.72 11.42
CA ILE A 6 -36.23 34.79 12.55
C ILE A 6 -36.22 33.32 12.07
N SER A 7 -36.84 33.03 10.92
CA SER A 7 -36.93 31.67 10.37
C SER A 7 -35.61 31.15 9.78
N ILE A 8 -34.69 32.04 9.37
CA ILE A 8 -33.43 31.63 8.72
C ILE A 8 -32.36 31.29 9.77
N ALA A 9 -32.41 31.89 10.95
CA ALA A 9 -31.43 31.64 12.01
C ALA A 9 -31.57 30.25 12.67
N ALA A 10 -32.76 29.64 12.61
CA ALA A 10 -33.01 28.34 13.25
C ALA A 10 -32.48 27.14 12.44
N LEU A 11 -32.15 27.30 11.16
CA LEU A 11 -31.78 26.19 10.28
C LEU A 11 -30.26 25.92 10.23
N VAL A 12 -29.43 26.81 10.76
CA VAL A 12 -27.95 26.67 10.69
C VAL A 12 -27.37 25.94 11.91
N ALA A 13 -28.15 25.75 12.99
CA ALA A 13 -27.67 25.17 14.24
C ALA A 13 -27.61 23.62 14.28
N THR A 14 -27.98 22.92 13.21
CA THR A 14 -28.06 21.44 13.20
C THR A 14 -27.12 20.79 12.20
N LEU A 15 -25.96 21.39 11.91
CA LEU A 15 -24.92 20.78 11.06
C LEU A 15 -23.85 20.09 11.92
N PRO A 16 -23.97 18.79 12.28
CA PRO A 16 -22.81 18.03 12.72
C PRO A 16 -22.12 17.51 11.46
N ALA A 17 -21.06 18.20 11.02
CA ALA A 17 -20.15 17.60 10.04
C ALA A 17 -18.70 17.99 10.35
N VAL A 18 -18.34 17.95 11.64
CA VAL A 18 -16.94 17.79 12.01
C VAL A 18 -16.61 16.32 11.78
N GLY A 19 -16.04 16.03 10.60
CA GLY A 19 -15.48 14.73 10.24
C GLY A 19 -14.24 14.43 11.07
N HIS A 20 -14.41 14.21 12.36
CA HIS A 20 -13.37 13.61 13.18
C HIS A 20 -13.32 12.12 12.85
N ALA A 21 -12.13 11.60 12.58
CA ALA A 21 -11.89 10.16 12.53
C ALA A 21 -12.52 9.52 13.77
N GLN A 22 -13.58 8.74 13.58
CA GLN A 22 -14.34 8.17 14.67
C GLN A 22 -13.48 7.07 15.30
N CYS A 23 -12.95 7.33 16.49
CA CYS A 23 -12.31 6.30 17.28
C CYS A 23 -13.34 5.22 17.58
N ARG A 24 -13.08 4.00 17.11
CA ARG A 24 -14.02 2.88 17.25
C ARG A 24 -14.26 2.46 18.70
N ILE A 25 -13.48 2.99 19.65
CA ILE A 25 -13.57 2.73 21.08
C ILE A 25 -13.71 4.09 21.78
N ALA A 26 -14.83 4.31 22.46
CA ALA A 26 -15.09 5.48 23.28
C ALA A 26 -15.31 5.04 24.74
N VAL A 27 -14.23 4.66 25.41
CA VAL A 27 -14.23 4.28 26.84
C VAL A 27 -13.45 5.33 27.62
N ALA A 28 -13.97 5.75 28.77
CA ALA A 28 -13.31 6.71 29.64
C ALA A 28 -11.89 6.23 30.00
N GLY A 29 -10.90 7.11 29.85
CA GLY A 29 -9.48 6.81 30.10
C GLY A 29 -8.72 6.19 28.92
N THR A 30 -9.32 6.10 27.73
CA THR A 30 -8.63 5.66 26.50
C THR A 30 -8.30 6.83 25.58
N SER A 31 -7.18 6.73 24.86
CA SER A 31 -6.73 7.74 23.90
C SER A 31 -6.77 7.19 22.48
N CYS A 32 -7.19 8.01 21.53
CA CYS A 32 -7.14 7.67 20.13
C CYS A 32 -5.69 7.64 19.63
N VAL A 33 -5.31 6.56 18.94
CA VAL A 33 -4.02 6.45 18.27
C VAL A 33 -4.26 6.39 16.76
N ALA A 34 -3.70 7.36 16.04
CA ALA A 34 -3.60 7.30 14.59
C ALA A 34 -2.42 6.40 14.23
N ILE A 35 -2.68 5.28 13.55
CA ILE A 35 -1.60 4.51 12.94
C ILE A 35 -1.16 5.28 11.70
N PRO A 36 0.12 5.68 11.58
CA PRO A 36 0.64 6.27 10.36
C PRO A 36 0.34 5.31 9.21
N GLN A 37 -0.47 5.73 8.25
CA GLN A 37 -0.63 4.94 7.04
C GLN A 37 0.67 5.01 6.25
N PRO A 38 1.14 3.89 5.67
CA PRO A 38 2.26 3.93 4.76
C PRO A 38 1.96 4.99 3.69
N MET A 39 2.90 5.92 3.49
CA MET A 39 2.84 6.84 2.36
C MET A 39 2.69 6.00 1.10
N THR A 40 1.86 6.46 0.15
CA THR A 40 1.61 5.81 -1.14
C THR A 40 2.86 5.09 -1.65
N PRO A 41 2.78 3.79 -2.03
CA PRO A 41 3.96 3.03 -2.41
C PRO A 41 4.77 3.82 -3.44
N GLN A 42 6.05 4.06 -3.15
CA GLN A 42 6.90 4.78 -4.09
C GLN A 42 6.89 4.03 -5.42
N PRO A 43 6.86 4.73 -6.58
CA PRO A 43 6.97 4.07 -7.87
C PRO A 43 8.23 3.21 -7.90
N GLY A 44 8.08 1.96 -8.33
CA GLY A 44 9.23 1.07 -8.51
C GLY A 44 9.95 1.36 -9.82
N PRO A 45 11.16 0.81 -10.02
CA PRO A 45 11.87 0.90 -11.30
C PRO A 45 11.11 0.28 -12.49
N VAL A 46 10.18 -0.63 -12.22
CA VAL A 46 9.30 -1.24 -13.24
C VAL A 46 7.87 -1.32 -12.74
N GLU A 47 6.91 -1.33 -13.66
CA GLU A 47 5.50 -1.48 -13.33
C GLU A 47 5.04 -2.94 -13.39
N VAL A 48 4.01 -3.25 -12.60
CA VAL A 48 3.37 -4.57 -12.66
C VAL A 48 2.64 -4.70 -13.99
N GLY A 49 2.91 -5.80 -14.70
CA GLY A 49 2.38 -6.07 -16.03
C GLY A 49 3.37 -5.84 -17.15
N ASP A 50 4.49 -5.15 -16.90
CA ASP A 50 5.56 -4.95 -17.85
C ASP A 50 6.23 -6.26 -18.25
N THR A 51 6.84 -6.31 -19.44
CA THR A 51 7.66 -7.45 -19.86
C THR A 51 9.13 -7.06 -19.82
N LEU A 52 9.90 -7.76 -19.01
CA LEU A 52 11.32 -7.49 -18.81
C LEU A 52 12.15 -7.97 -20.01
N GLU A 53 13.11 -7.15 -20.42
CA GLU A 53 14.12 -7.56 -21.38
C GLU A 53 14.96 -8.73 -20.82
N ARG A 54 15.18 -9.76 -21.65
CA ARG A 54 15.91 -10.95 -21.22
C ARG A 54 17.37 -10.61 -20.98
N GLY A 55 17.88 -10.97 -19.81
CA GLY A 55 19.29 -10.78 -19.44
C GLY A 55 19.63 -9.38 -18.91
N ALA A 56 18.67 -8.44 -18.88
CA ALA A 56 18.89 -7.09 -18.35
C ALA A 56 18.96 -7.06 -16.81
N HIS A 57 18.35 -8.03 -16.13
CA HIS A 57 18.21 -8.06 -14.68
C HIS A 57 18.65 -9.40 -14.08
N SER A 58 19.02 -9.38 -12.81
CA SER A 58 19.53 -10.55 -12.09
C SER A 58 18.39 -11.33 -11.44
N MET A 59 18.34 -12.63 -11.72
CA MET A 59 17.42 -13.53 -11.02
C MET A 59 18.00 -13.92 -9.64
N ILE A 60 17.14 -13.96 -8.62
CA ILE A 60 17.51 -14.41 -7.28
C ILE A 60 17.46 -15.94 -7.25
N MET A 61 18.63 -16.57 -7.13
CA MET A 61 18.75 -18.04 -7.10
C MET A 61 18.38 -18.65 -5.74
N ASN A 62 18.69 -17.97 -4.63
CA ASN A 62 18.47 -18.48 -3.28
C ASN A 62 17.45 -17.61 -2.53
N ALA A 63 16.17 -17.72 -2.92
CA ALA A 63 15.08 -16.96 -2.32
C ALA A 63 15.01 -17.10 -0.79
N ARG A 64 15.24 -18.32 -0.27
CA ARG A 64 15.18 -18.62 1.15
C ARG A 64 16.21 -17.85 1.98
N TYR A 65 17.39 -17.57 1.42
CA TYR A 65 18.43 -16.78 2.10
C TYR A 65 17.94 -15.36 2.45
N TYR A 66 17.05 -14.81 1.63
CA TYR A 66 16.43 -13.49 1.81
C TYR A 66 15.06 -13.56 2.49
N GLY A 67 14.71 -14.70 3.10
CA GLY A 67 13.42 -14.89 3.78
C GLY A 67 12.22 -14.98 2.84
N LEU A 68 12.43 -15.00 1.52
CA LEU A 68 11.36 -15.06 0.55
C LEU A 68 10.74 -16.46 0.49
N PRO A 69 9.41 -16.57 0.23
CA PRO A 69 8.75 -17.84 -0.05
C PRO A 69 9.43 -18.62 -1.17
N THR A 70 9.35 -19.95 -1.12
CA THR A 70 9.89 -20.79 -2.20
C THR A 70 9.13 -20.53 -3.50
N VAL A 71 9.86 -20.55 -4.61
CA VAL A 71 9.29 -20.40 -5.94
C VAL A 71 8.28 -21.52 -6.23
N SER A 72 7.09 -21.16 -6.71
CA SER A 72 6.04 -22.07 -7.19
C SER A 72 5.43 -21.56 -8.49
N ASP A 73 4.57 -22.36 -9.13
CA ASP A 73 3.66 -21.89 -10.19
C ASP A 73 4.28 -21.15 -11.38
N GLY A 74 5.55 -21.45 -11.71
CA GLY A 74 6.21 -20.96 -12.92
C GLY A 74 6.67 -19.50 -12.89
N TRP A 75 6.60 -18.82 -11.75
CA TRP A 75 7.23 -17.50 -11.59
C TRP A 75 8.63 -17.63 -10.97
N VAL A 76 9.44 -16.59 -11.03
CA VAL A 76 10.77 -16.50 -10.39
C VAL A 76 10.98 -15.11 -9.80
N TYR A 77 11.93 -14.96 -8.88
CA TYR A 77 12.27 -13.64 -8.33
C TYR A 77 13.37 -12.97 -9.14
N PHE A 78 13.15 -11.70 -9.48
CA PHE A 78 14.18 -10.82 -10.04
C PHE A 78 14.48 -9.69 -9.07
N ARG A 79 15.77 -9.33 -8.99
CA ARG A 79 16.23 -8.08 -8.40
C ARG A 79 16.37 -7.05 -9.51
N ILE A 80 15.67 -5.95 -9.37
CA ILE A 80 15.74 -4.79 -10.27
C ILE A 80 16.07 -3.59 -9.39
N GLU A 81 17.28 -3.09 -9.52
CA GLU A 81 17.85 -2.11 -8.59
C GLU A 81 17.75 -2.61 -7.13
N ASP A 82 17.03 -1.87 -6.29
CA ASP A 82 16.77 -2.20 -4.88
C ASP A 82 15.33 -2.65 -4.69
N GLU A 83 14.75 -3.35 -5.65
CA GLU A 83 13.40 -3.89 -5.51
C GLU A 83 13.36 -5.33 -6.02
N ILE A 84 12.50 -6.14 -5.40
CA ILE A 84 12.33 -7.55 -5.69
C ILE A 84 10.95 -7.74 -6.32
N TYR A 85 10.93 -8.42 -7.47
CA TYR A 85 9.72 -8.68 -8.23
C TYR A 85 9.52 -10.17 -8.45
N ARG A 86 8.26 -10.61 -8.41
CA ARG A 86 7.85 -11.89 -9.01
C ARG A 86 7.63 -11.67 -10.50
N VAL A 87 8.23 -12.52 -11.31
CA VAL A 87 8.20 -12.45 -12.76
C VAL A 87 7.83 -13.82 -13.31
N ASP A 88 6.87 -13.88 -14.23
CA ASP A 88 6.54 -15.13 -14.92
C ASP A 88 7.74 -15.61 -15.75
N TRP A 89 8.17 -16.84 -15.55
CA TRP A 89 9.37 -17.38 -16.18
C TRP A 89 9.25 -17.45 -17.71
N ARG A 90 8.05 -17.77 -18.21
CA ARG A 90 7.83 -18.01 -19.64
C ARG A 90 7.75 -16.71 -20.42
N SER A 91 6.89 -15.80 -19.97
CA SER A 91 6.57 -14.53 -20.62
C SER A 91 7.46 -13.38 -20.20
N HIS A 92 8.24 -13.53 -19.10
CA HIS A 92 9.01 -12.43 -18.49
C HIS A 92 8.15 -11.25 -18.02
N ARG A 93 6.87 -11.50 -17.77
CA ARG A 93 5.95 -10.48 -17.29
C ARG A 93 6.09 -10.26 -15.79
N VAL A 94 6.22 -9.02 -15.37
CA VAL A 94 6.20 -8.62 -13.95
C VAL A 94 4.81 -8.88 -13.38
N LEU A 95 4.75 -9.65 -12.30
CA LEU A 95 3.51 -10.06 -11.66
C LEU A 95 3.23 -9.25 -10.40
N GLU A 96 4.26 -9.00 -9.59
CA GLU A 96 4.11 -8.39 -8.27
C GLU A 96 5.45 -7.82 -7.79
N ARG A 97 5.42 -6.71 -7.04
CA ARG A 97 6.55 -6.23 -6.25
C ARG A 97 6.44 -6.76 -4.83
N VAL A 98 7.50 -7.39 -4.33
CA VAL A 98 7.48 -8.21 -3.09
C VAL A 98 8.66 -7.92 -2.16
N THR A 99 9.31 -6.77 -2.34
CA THR A 99 10.46 -6.33 -1.53
C THR A 99 10.14 -6.30 -0.03
N ASP A 100 8.91 -5.96 0.32
CA ASP A 100 8.39 -5.94 1.69
C ASP A 100 8.30 -7.33 2.34
N GLN A 101 8.28 -8.40 1.54
CA GLN A 101 8.28 -9.79 2.01
C GLN A 101 9.68 -10.30 2.36
N ALA A 102 10.74 -9.59 1.94
CA ALA A 102 12.11 -9.99 2.21
C ALA A 102 12.52 -9.68 3.66
N SER A 103 13.42 -10.49 4.22
CA SER A 103 13.98 -10.23 5.55
C SER A 103 14.94 -9.05 5.55
N ARG A 104 15.30 -8.53 6.73
CA ARG A 104 16.14 -7.32 6.90
C ARG A 104 17.55 -7.37 6.28
N ASN A 105 17.96 -8.52 5.73
CA ASN A 105 19.25 -8.75 5.06
C ASN A 105 19.12 -8.72 3.52
N TRP A 106 18.07 -8.08 2.98
CA TRP A 106 17.88 -7.86 1.55
C TRP A 106 18.61 -6.61 1.08
#